data_AF-A0A9P9WKL7-F1
#
_entry.id   AF-A0A9P9WKL7-F1
#
_cell.length_a   1.000
_cell.length_b   1.000
_cell.length_c   1.000
_cell.angle_alpha   90.00
_cell.angle_beta   90.00
_cell.angle_gamma   90.00
#
_symmetry.space_group_name_H-M   'P 1'
#
loop_
_entity.id
_entity.type
_entity.pdbx_description
1 polymer ?
#
loop_
_entity_poly.entity_id
_entity_poly.type
_entity_poly.pdbx_seq_one_letter_code
_entity_poly.pdbx_strand_id
1 'polypeptide(L)'
;MRYSLAAVVAFAAYATAAPVFTTQQYDDISISGGTAGNAEEEALAVFSALDQSDLANADPADVDFLKSVNSIANDAETDAFNPAIEAASGEEADALQRGKIKNKVLKLEATMLALKIQQAQGDDVADKIAAEQKKLNNNIKQDQDEAGNPSTALTFSASTA
;
A
#
# COMPACT_ATOMS: atom_id res chain seq x y z
N MET A 1 -22.20 35.95 47.24
CA MET A 1 -22.03 34.56 46.78
C MET A 1 -22.13 34.52 45.27
N ARG A 2 -21.27 33.72 44.64
CA ARG A 2 -21.32 33.21 43.26
C ARG A 2 -20.90 34.17 42.13
N TYR A 3 -19.60 34.11 41.81
CA TYR A 3 -19.11 34.36 40.45
C TYR A 3 -19.23 33.06 39.65
N SER A 4 -20.02 33.06 38.58
CA SER A 4 -20.05 31.97 37.60
C SER A 4 -18.97 32.23 36.55
N LEU A 5 -17.90 31.43 36.53
CA LEU A 5 -17.01 31.35 35.36
C LEU A 5 -17.64 30.41 34.34
N ALA A 6 -18.02 30.94 33.17
CA ALA A 6 -18.28 30.15 31.98
C ALA A 6 -16.93 29.86 31.30
N ALA A 7 -16.49 28.61 31.32
CA ALA A 7 -15.34 28.16 30.54
C ALA A 7 -15.79 27.96 29.08
N VAL A 8 -15.35 28.85 28.19
CA VAL A 8 -15.47 28.66 26.74
C VAL A 8 -14.35 27.71 26.32
N VAL A 9 -14.68 26.45 26.06
CA VAL A 9 -13.77 25.50 25.41
C VAL A 9 -13.77 25.81 23.93
N ALA A 10 -12.73 26.50 23.45
CA ALA A 10 -12.49 26.63 22.02
C ALA A 10 -11.98 25.28 21.49
N PHE A 11 -12.82 24.56 20.75
CA PHE A 11 -12.35 23.49 19.88
C PHE A 11 -11.62 24.14 18.70
N ALA A 12 -10.29 24.13 18.74
CA ALA A 12 -9.53 24.36 17.53
C ALA A 12 -9.78 23.15 16.60
N ALA A 13 -10.53 23.36 15.52
CA ALA A 13 -10.56 22.40 14.43
C ALA A 13 -9.13 22.33 13.87
N TYR A 14 -8.40 21.25 14.17
CA TYR A 14 -7.18 20.94 13.45
C TYR A 14 -7.58 20.67 12.00
N ALA A 15 -7.05 21.47 11.07
CA ALA A 15 -7.20 21.19 9.66
C ALA A 15 -6.36 19.95 9.34
N THR A 16 -6.92 18.97 8.64
CA THR A 16 -6.17 17.85 8.07
C THR A 16 -5.15 18.39 7.06
N ALA A 17 -4.05 17.65 6.85
CA ALA A 17 -3.12 17.95 5.77
C ALA A 17 -3.87 17.92 4.43
N ALA A 18 -3.35 18.63 3.42
CA ALA A 18 -3.84 18.47 2.05
C ALA A 18 -3.41 17.09 1.52
N PRO A 19 -4.18 16.47 0.62
CA PRO A 19 -3.77 15.19 0.03
C PRO A 19 -2.46 15.33 -0.72
N VAL A 20 -1.60 14.34 -0.54
CA VAL A 20 -0.26 14.28 -1.14
C VAL A 20 -0.22 13.37 -2.36
N PHE A 21 -1.16 12.42 -2.45
CA PHE A 21 -1.30 11.58 -3.61
C PHE A 21 -2.24 12.20 -4.65
N THR A 22 -2.00 11.83 -5.90
CA THR A 22 -2.84 12.19 -7.05
C THR A 22 -3.19 10.92 -7.80
N THR A 23 -4.25 10.94 -8.61
CA THR A 23 -4.64 9.79 -9.44
C THR A 23 -3.45 9.29 -10.27
N GLN A 24 -3.13 8.01 -10.15
CA GLN A 24 -2.09 7.33 -10.91
C GLN A 24 -2.69 6.13 -11.67
N GLN A 25 -2.08 5.75 -12.79
CA GLN A 25 -2.38 4.45 -13.41
C GLN A 25 -1.65 3.33 -12.66
N TYR A 26 -2.18 2.10 -12.72
CA TYR A 26 -1.49 0.93 -12.17
C TYR A 26 -0.06 0.79 -12.72
N ASP A 27 0.10 0.96 -14.03
CA ASP A 27 1.40 0.83 -14.69
C ASP A 27 2.43 1.87 -14.21
N ASP A 28 1.99 3.02 -13.68
CA ASP A 28 2.86 4.08 -13.15
C ASP A 28 3.35 3.78 -11.73
N ILE A 29 2.57 3.04 -10.94
CA ILE A 29 2.90 2.69 -9.55
C ILE A 29 3.40 1.25 -9.38
N SER A 30 3.31 0.43 -10.42
CA SER A 30 3.68 -0.98 -10.35
C SER A 30 5.17 -1.15 -10.12
N ILE A 31 5.51 -2.03 -9.17
CA ILE A 31 6.89 -2.42 -8.84
C ILE A 31 7.22 -3.83 -9.35
N SER A 32 6.37 -4.42 -10.20
CA SER A 32 6.48 -5.83 -10.57
C SER A 32 7.70 -6.18 -11.43
N GLY A 33 8.25 -5.22 -12.16
CA GLY A 33 9.37 -5.45 -13.07
C GLY A 33 10.74 -5.36 -12.40
N GLY A 34 11.78 -5.72 -13.15
CA GLY A 34 13.18 -5.51 -12.77
C GLY A 34 13.81 -6.74 -12.13
N THR A 35 14.30 -6.58 -10.91
CA THR A 35 15.00 -7.63 -10.14
C THR A 35 14.26 -7.84 -8.84
N ALA A 36 14.11 -9.10 -8.41
CA ALA A 36 13.55 -9.42 -7.10
C ALA A 36 14.57 -9.17 -5.98
N GLY A 37 14.08 -8.99 -4.76
CA GLY A 37 14.86 -8.88 -3.52
C GLY A 37 14.80 -7.52 -2.83
N ASN A 38 14.16 -6.51 -3.43
CA ASN A 38 14.04 -5.15 -2.93
C ASN A 38 12.58 -4.61 -2.97
N ALA A 39 11.57 -5.48 -3.05
CA ALA A 39 10.17 -5.06 -3.23
C ALA A 39 9.64 -4.16 -2.10
N GLU A 40 10.08 -4.35 -0.85
CA GLU A 40 9.69 -3.48 0.27
C GLU A 40 10.19 -2.06 0.06
N GLU A 41 11.46 -1.89 -0.34
CA GLU A 41 12.05 -0.57 -0.60
C GLU A 41 11.34 0.14 -1.76
N GLU A 42 11.05 -0.58 -2.83
CA GLU A 42 10.32 -0.03 -3.98
C GLU A 42 8.88 0.36 -3.61
N ALA A 43 8.17 -0.47 -2.83
CA ALA A 43 6.82 -0.14 -2.35
C ALA A 43 6.83 1.11 -1.46
N LEU A 44 7.79 1.22 -0.53
CA LEU A 44 7.93 2.40 0.33
C LEU A 44 8.26 3.66 -0.49
N ALA A 45 9.03 3.53 -1.58
CA ALA A 45 9.33 4.64 -2.47
C ALA A 45 8.06 5.19 -3.15
N VAL A 46 7.13 4.31 -3.57
CA VAL A 46 5.83 4.71 -4.15
C VAL A 46 5.02 5.57 -3.17
N PHE A 47 5.08 5.26 -1.87
CA PHE A 47 4.31 5.97 -0.83
C PHE A 47 5.09 7.07 -0.10
N SER A 48 6.28 7.45 -0.60
CA SER A 48 7.19 8.37 0.08
C SER A 48 6.66 9.80 0.27
N ALA A 49 5.61 10.18 -0.46
CA ALA A 49 4.95 11.48 -0.31
C ALA A 49 4.14 11.59 1.00
N LEU A 50 3.73 10.47 1.60
CA LEU A 50 2.97 10.43 2.85
C LEU A 50 3.89 10.71 4.04
N ASP A 51 3.51 11.68 4.89
CA ASP A 51 4.20 11.95 6.14
C ASP A 51 3.90 10.86 7.19
N GLN A 52 4.74 9.84 7.22
CA GLN A 52 4.61 8.74 8.18
C GLN A 52 4.92 9.16 9.64
N SER A 53 5.44 10.37 9.88
CA SER A 53 5.63 10.89 11.23
C SER A 53 4.38 11.55 11.81
N ASP A 54 3.38 11.85 10.96
CA ASP A 54 2.13 12.52 11.34
C ASP A 54 0.88 11.90 10.68
N LEU A 55 0.73 10.58 10.81
CA LEU A 55 -0.38 9.84 10.21
C LEU A 55 -1.77 10.25 10.73
N ALA A 56 -1.86 10.86 11.91
CA ALA A 56 -3.14 11.32 12.46
C ALA A 56 -3.74 12.46 11.62
N ASN A 57 -2.89 13.26 10.97
CA ASN A 57 -3.31 14.39 10.13
C ASN A 57 -3.43 14.06 8.64
N ALA A 58 -3.24 12.79 8.23
CA ALA A 58 -3.37 12.36 6.84
C ALA A 58 -4.77 12.66 6.28
N ASP A 59 -4.83 13.10 5.02
CA ASP A 59 -6.08 13.45 4.36
C ASP A 59 -6.90 12.18 4.02
N PRO A 60 -8.24 12.20 4.14
CA PRO A 60 -9.07 11.08 3.70
C PRO A 60 -8.84 10.65 2.24
N ALA A 61 -8.51 11.57 1.33
CA ALA A 61 -8.21 11.23 -0.05
C ALA A 61 -6.91 10.42 -0.20
N ASP A 62 -5.92 10.60 0.69
CA ASP A 62 -4.72 9.75 0.71
C ASP A 62 -5.07 8.32 1.16
N VAL A 63 -6.01 8.19 2.10
CA VAL A 63 -6.51 6.88 2.53
C VAL A 63 -7.27 6.18 1.38
N ASP A 64 -8.05 6.92 0.61
CA ASP A 64 -8.77 6.39 -0.55
C ASP A 64 -7.82 6.02 -1.70
N PHE A 65 -6.74 6.79 -1.92
CA PHE A 65 -5.66 6.41 -2.81
C PHE A 65 -5.04 5.07 -2.39
N LEU A 66 -4.64 4.91 -1.11
CA LEU A 66 -4.02 3.69 -0.60
C LEU A 66 -4.94 2.46 -0.73
N LYS A 67 -6.24 2.62 -0.44
CA LYS A 67 -7.25 1.56 -0.66
C LYS A 67 -7.40 1.22 -2.14
N SER A 68 -7.34 2.23 -3.02
CA SER A 68 -7.41 2.00 -4.46
C SER A 68 -6.20 1.22 -4.94
N VAL A 69 -4.99 1.54 -4.48
CA VAL A 69 -3.78 0.75 -4.76
C VAL A 69 -3.96 -0.72 -4.35
N ASN A 70 -4.51 -0.97 -3.17
CA ASN A 70 -4.81 -2.34 -2.74
C ASN A 70 -5.77 -3.06 -3.70
N SER A 71 -6.88 -2.41 -4.07
CA SER A 71 -7.89 -3.00 -4.97
C SER A 71 -7.30 -3.29 -6.34
N ILE A 72 -6.65 -2.31 -6.99
CA ILE A 72 -6.13 -2.49 -8.36
C ILE A 72 -4.99 -3.51 -8.40
N ALA A 73 -4.14 -3.58 -7.36
CA ALA A 73 -3.12 -4.61 -7.27
C ALA A 73 -3.72 -6.00 -7.03
N ASN A 74 -4.85 -6.09 -6.32
CA ASN A 74 -5.59 -7.34 -6.20
C ASN A 74 -6.18 -7.78 -7.54
N ASP A 75 -6.75 -6.85 -8.31
CA ASP A 75 -7.35 -7.14 -9.62
C ASP A 75 -6.25 -7.51 -10.64
N ALA A 76 -5.11 -6.82 -10.64
CA ALA A 76 -3.95 -7.21 -11.46
C ALA A 76 -3.43 -8.61 -11.09
N GLU A 77 -3.49 -8.99 -9.80
CA GLU A 77 -3.13 -10.34 -9.36
C GLU A 77 -4.08 -11.39 -9.98
N THR A 78 -5.40 -11.16 -9.93
CA THR A 78 -6.39 -12.13 -10.40
C THR A 78 -6.50 -12.19 -11.92
N ASP A 79 -6.42 -11.04 -12.59
CA ASP A 79 -6.82 -10.89 -13.98
C ASP A 79 -5.64 -10.79 -14.95
N ALA A 80 -4.44 -10.44 -14.45
CA ALA A 80 -3.22 -10.40 -15.26
C ALA A 80 -2.21 -11.47 -14.85
N PHE A 81 -1.78 -11.49 -13.58
CA PHE A 81 -0.72 -12.40 -13.15
C PHE A 81 -1.14 -13.86 -13.12
N ASN A 82 -2.28 -14.20 -12.52
CA ASN A 82 -2.70 -15.60 -12.44
C ASN A 82 -2.84 -16.26 -13.84
N PRO A 83 -3.53 -15.64 -14.83
CA PRO A 83 -3.61 -16.22 -16.17
C PRO A 83 -2.26 -16.31 -16.89
N ALA A 84 -1.40 -15.29 -16.74
CA ALA A 84 -0.07 -15.29 -17.37
C ALA A 84 0.83 -16.39 -16.81
N ILE A 85 0.82 -16.60 -15.49
CA ILE A 85 1.59 -17.66 -14.82
C ILE A 85 1.07 -19.04 -15.24
N GLU A 86 -0.24 -19.23 -15.31
CA GLU A 86 -0.85 -20.50 -15.77
C GLU A 86 -0.50 -20.85 -17.22
N ALA A 87 -0.30 -19.84 -18.07
CA ALA A 87 0.06 -20.01 -19.47
C ALA A 87 1.57 -20.19 -19.72
N ALA A 88 2.41 -19.81 -18.76
CA ALA A 88 3.86 -19.85 -18.86
C ALA A 88 4.45 -21.14 -18.26
N SER A 89 5.74 -21.39 -18.51
CA SER A 89 6.46 -22.48 -17.87
C SER A 89 7.95 -22.16 -17.69
N GLY A 90 8.61 -22.87 -16.78
CA GLY A 90 10.02 -22.67 -16.47
C GLY A 90 10.30 -21.24 -16.01
N GLU A 91 11.44 -20.69 -16.44
CA GLU A 91 11.90 -19.38 -16.00
C GLU A 91 10.92 -18.24 -16.28
N GLU A 92 10.10 -18.34 -17.34
CA GLU A 92 9.08 -17.33 -17.64
C GLU A 92 7.99 -17.32 -16.55
N ALA A 93 7.52 -18.49 -16.13
CA ALA A 93 6.55 -18.61 -15.04
C ALA A 93 7.15 -18.13 -13.71
N ASP A 94 8.41 -18.46 -13.45
CA ASP A 94 9.11 -18.05 -12.24
C ASP A 94 9.30 -16.52 -12.20
N ALA A 95 9.64 -15.88 -13.33
CA ALA A 95 9.78 -14.43 -13.43
C ALA A 95 8.44 -13.69 -13.26
N LEU A 96 7.35 -14.24 -13.79
CA LEU A 96 6.00 -13.74 -13.57
C LEU A 96 5.56 -13.91 -12.11
N GLN A 97 5.90 -15.04 -11.48
CA GLN A 97 5.61 -15.29 -10.08
C GLN A 97 6.36 -14.32 -9.16
N ARG A 98 7.61 -13.96 -9.47
CA ARG A 98 8.34 -12.88 -8.78
C ARG A 98 7.66 -11.53 -8.96
N GLY A 99 7.26 -11.18 -10.19
CA GLY A 99 6.51 -9.94 -10.43
C GLY A 99 5.19 -9.86 -9.67
N LYS A 100 4.48 -10.98 -9.54
CA LYS A 100 3.28 -11.12 -8.69
C LYS A 100 3.61 -10.93 -7.20
N ILE A 101 4.73 -11.46 -6.71
CA ILE A 101 5.15 -11.27 -5.31
C ILE A 101 5.41 -9.78 -5.04
N LYS A 102 6.14 -9.09 -5.92
CA LYS A 102 6.37 -7.63 -5.80
C LYS A 102 5.04 -6.86 -5.80
N ASN A 103 4.09 -7.20 -6.68
CA ASN A 103 2.74 -6.63 -6.68
C ASN A 103 2.01 -6.83 -5.34
N LYS A 104 2.15 -8.01 -4.73
CA LYS A 104 1.57 -8.30 -3.41
C LYS A 104 2.23 -7.50 -2.28
N VAL A 105 3.54 -7.22 -2.37
CA VAL A 105 4.22 -6.34 -1.40
C VAL A 105 3.67 -4.92 -1.51
N LEU A 106 3.55 -4.35 -2.72
CA LEU A 106 2.92 -3.05 -2.95
C LEU A 106 1.49 -2.99 -2.37
N LYS A 107 0.68 -4.00 -2.67
CA LYS A 107 -0.70 -4.14 -2.16
C LYS A 107 -0.78 -4.09 -0.64
N LEU A 108 0.09 -4.85 0.03
CA LEU A 108 0.08 -5.02 1.48
C LEU A 108 0.70 -3.82 2.19
N GLU A 109 1.72 -3.17 1.62
CA GLU A 109 2.29 -1.93 2.16
C GLU A 109 1.24 -0.80 2.14
N ALA A 110 0.49 -0.67 1.04
CA ALA A 110 -0.63 0.27 0.96
C ALA A 110 -1.69 0.00 2.05
N THR A 111 -2.04 -1.27 2.26
CA THR A 111 -2.96 -1.69 3.34
C THR A 111 -2.42 -1.35 4.71
N MET A 112 -1.13 -1.60 4.97
CA MET A 112 -0.51 -1.30 6.25
C MET A 112 -0.50 0.20 6.54
N LEU A 113 -0.19 1.04 5.55
CA LEU A 113 -0.26 2.50 5.70
C LEU A 113 -1.69 2.98 5.99
N ALA A 114 -2.68 2.49 5.25
CA ALA A 114 -4.08 2.84 5.49
C ALA A 114 -4.55 2.42 6.90
N LEU A 115 -4.18 1.23 7.37
CA LEU A 115 -4.51 0.76 8.73
C LEU A 115 -3.77 1.58 9.81
N LYS A 116 -2.51 1.96 9.59
CA LYS A 116 -1.76 2.81 10.52
C LYS A 116 -2.37 4.22 10.61
N ILE A 117 -2.86 4.78 9.50
CA ILE A 117 -3.63 6.03 9.52
C ILE A 117 -4.91 5.87 10.34
N GLN A 118 -5.71 4.83 10.07
CA GLN A 118 -6.93 4.54 10.84
C GLN A 118 -6.66 4.42 12.34
N GLN A 119 -5.62 3.67 12.71
CA GLN A 119 -5.19 3.55 14.10
C GLN A 119 -4.79 4.89 14.71
N ALA A 120 -4.02 5.72 13.98
CA ALA A 120 -3.60 7.05 14.44
C ALA A 120 -4.80 8.02 14.58
N GLN A 121 -5.86 7.81 13.80
CA GLN A 121 -7.11 8.57 13.86
C GLN A 121 -8.11 8.01 14.89
N GLY A 122 -7.76 6.95 15.61
CA GLY A 122 -8.50 6.43 16.76
C GLY A 122 -9.31 5.17 16.52
N ASP A 123 -9.21 4.54 15.35
CA ASP A 123 -9.89 3.27 15.06
C ASP A 123 -9.18 2.09 15.74
N ASP A 124 -9.97 1.14 16.24
CA ASP A 124 -9.45 -0.14 16.76
C ASP A 124 -9.22 -1.14 15.61
N VAL A 125 -7.99 -1.15 15.10
CA VAL A 125 -7.56 -2.01 13.98
C VAL A 125 -6.33 -2.86 14.29
N ALA A 126 -5.96 -3.00 15.58
CA ALA A 126 -4.74 -3.69 16.00
C ALA A 126 -4.65 -5.14 15.48
N ASP A 127 -5.76 -5.89 15.56
CA ASP A 127 -5.81 -7.27 15.07
C ASP A 127 -5.64 -7.36 13.54
N LYS A 128 -6.20 -6.39 12.80
CA LYS A 128 -6.04 -6.32 11.34
C LYS A 128 -4.59 -6.01 10.98
N ILE A 129 -3.97 -5.05 11.66
CA ILE A 129 -2.55 -4.72 11.49
C ILE A 129 -1.68 -5.97 11.71
N ALA A 130 -1.91 -6.72 12.79
CA ALA A 130 -1.15 -7.94 13.06
C ALA A 130 -1.32 -9.01 11.96
N ALA A 131 -2.54 -9.19 11.46
CA ALA A 131 -2.84 -10.13 10.39
C ALA A 131 -2.19 -9.73 9.05
N GLU A 132 -2.32 -8.48 8.64
CA GLU A 132 -1.76 -7.98 7.38
C GLU A 132 -0.23 -7.88 7.43
N GLN A 133 0.36 -7.50 8.56
CA GLN A 133 1.82 -7.48 8.74
C GLN A 133 2.42 -8.88 8.55
N LYS A 134 1.75 -9.94 9.03
CA LYS A 134 2.22 -11.31 8.81
C LYS A 134 2.23 -11.67 7.32
N LYS A 135 1.21 -11.25 6.57
CA LYS A 135 1.17 -11.48 5.12
C LYS A 135 2.25 -10.66 4.41
N LEU A 136 2.44 -9.40 4.79
CA LEU A 136 3.47 -8.53 4.24
C LEU A 136 4.86 -9.15 4.43
N ASN A 137 5.21 -9.50 5.67
CA ASN A 137 6.49 -10.13 6.00
C ASN A 137 6.74 -11.42 5.21
N ASN A 138 5.71 -12.24 5.01
CA ASN A 138 5.83 -13.45 4.20
C ASN A 138 6.15 -13.15 2.73
N ASN A 139 5.52 -12.14 2.12
CA ASN A 139 5.79 -11.80 0.71
C ASN A 139 7.13 -11.06 0.55
N ILE A 140 7.53 -10.21 1.51
CA ILE A 140 8.87 -9.62 1.55
C ILE A 140 9.92 -10.73 1.62
N LYS A 141 9.73 -11.73 2.49
CA LYS A 141 10.63 -12.86 2.57
C LYS A 141 10.70 -13.65 1.25
N GLN A 142 9.57 -13.89 0.60
CA GLN A 142 9.53 -14.57 -0.70
C GLN A 142 10.27 -13.79 -1.79
N ASP A 143 10.16 -12.46 -1.80
CA ASP A 143 10.91 -11.60 -2.72
C ASP A 143 12.43 -11.66 -2.43
N GLN A 144 12.81 -11.59 -1.16
CA GLN A 144 14.21 -11.69 -0.71
C GLN A 144 14.84 -13.05 -1.00
N ASP A 145 14.07 -14.14 -0.88
CA ASP A 145 14.56 -15.49 -1.20
C ASP A 145 14.86 -15.64 -2.70
N GLU A 146 14.27 -14.78 -3.55
CA GLU A 146 14.48 -14.70 -5.00
C GLU A 146 15.45 -13.59 -5.43
N ALA A 147 16.20 -13.01 -4.47
CA ALA A 147 17.04 -11.86 -4.72
C ALA A 147 18.03 -12.07 -5.88
N GLY A 148 18.08 -11.09 -6.79
CA GLY A 148 18.96 -11.11 -7.96
C GLY A 148 18.35 -11.78 -9.20
N ASN A 149 17.22 -12.47 -9.07
CA ASN A 149 16.52 -13.06 -10.22
C ASN A 149 15.62 -12.04 -10.93
N PRO A 150 15.39 -12.16 -12.26
CA PRO A 150 14.53 -11.24 -13.00
C PRO A 150 13.06 -11.32 -12.60
N SER A 151 12.39 -10.19 -12.39
CA SER A 151 10.92 -10.12 -12.20
C SER A 151 10.25 -9.47 -13.42
N THR A 152 9.13 -10.05 -13.86
CA THR A 152 8.41 -9.57 -15.05
C THR A 152 7.19 -8.75 -14.64
N ALA A 153 7.12 -7.51 -15.13
CA ALA A 153 5.93 -6.68 -15.01
C ALA A 153 4.86 -7.10 -16.03
N LEU A 154 3.60 -6.95 -15.65
CA LEU A 154 2.45 -7.01 -16.55
C LEU A 154 1.75 -5.66 -16.54
N THR A 155 1.28 -5.23 -17.70
CA THR A 155 0.44 -4.03 -17.83
C THR A 155 -0.97 -4.35 -17.36
N PHE A 156 -1.61 -3.43 -16.64
CA PHE A 156 -2.99 -3.56 -16.23
C PHE A 156 -3.70 -2.20 -16.26
N SER A 157 -4.86 -2.15 -16.92
CA SER A 157 -5.60 -0.90 -17.11
C SER A 157 -6.51 -0.62 -15.92
N ALA A 158 -5.97 0.07 -14.91
CA ALA A 158 -6.71 0.61 -13.79
C ALA A 158 -6.10 1.93 -13.31
N SER A 159 -6.88 2.71 -12.57
CA SER A 159 -6.48 4.00 -12.01
C SER A 159 -6.84 4.05 -10.52
N THR A 160 -6.03 4.73 -9.72
CA THR A 160 -6.39 5.02 -8.33
C THR A 160 -7.54 6.03 -8.26
N ALA A 161 -8.16 6.19 -7.08
CA ALA A 161 -9.06 7.31 -6.80
C ALA A 161 -8.35 8.66 -6.95
#